data_AF-A0A7C2E948-F1
#
_entry.id   AF-A0A7C2E948-F1
#
_cell.length_a   1.000
_cell.length_b   1.000
_cell.length_c   1.000
_cell.angle_alpha   90.00
_cell.angle_beta   90.00
_cell.angle_gamma   90.00
#
_symmetry.space_group_name_H-M   'P 1'
#
loop_
_entity.id
_entity.type
_entity.pdbx_description
1 polymer ?
#
loop_
_entity_poly.entity_id
_entity_poly.type
_entity_poly.pdbx_seq_one_letter_code
_entity_poly.pdbx_strand_id
1 'polypeptide(L)'
;MAQVAPTIPHTAAMKNVNHNLISTLDNKLDAVWRYDTYIQDARQQGCMDCVRVLEQLKQEEIRQIQMLREEIAKHVQKGQFD
;
A
#
# COMPACT_ATOMS: atom_id res chain seq x y z
N MET A 1 9.91 -24.64 20.40
CA MET A 1 10.18 -23.86 19.17
C MET A 1 10.42 -22.43 19.59
N ALA A 2 11.66 -21.94 19.50
CA ALA A 2 11.98 -20.57 19.91
C ALA A 2 11.43 -19.60 18.85
N GLN A 3 10.53 -18.70 19.27
CA GLN A 3 10.09 -17.59 18.43
C GLN A 3 11.28 -16.66 18.24
N VAL A 4 11.75 -16.52 17.00
CA VAL A 4 12.76 -15.53 16.64
C VAL A 4 12.06 -14.17 16.73
N ALA A 5 12.42 -13.39 17.75
CA ALA A 5 11.92 -12.03 17.90
C ALA A 5 12.30 -11.23 16.64
N PRO A 6 11.38 -10.43 16.05
CA PRO A 6 11.69 -9.61 14.89
C PRO A 6 12.81 -8.65 15.26
N THR A 7 13.95 -8.77 14.59
CA THR A 7 15.09 -7.86 14.73
C THR A 7 14.64 -6.46 14.33
N ILE A 8 14.46 -5.58 15.32
CA ILE A 8 14.25 -4.15 15.07
C ILE A 8 15.60 -3.63 14.54
N PRO A 9 15.64 -3.04 13.33
CA PRO A 9 16.87 -2.42 12.87
C PRO A 9 17.38 -1.43 13.92
N HIS A 10 18.65 -1.51 14.30
CA HIS A 10 19.23 -0.62 15.33
C HIS A 10 19.19 0.88 14.95
N THR A 11 18.80 1.19 13.72
CA THR A 11 18.62 2.53 13.14
C THR A 11 17.16 2.90 12.87
N ALA A 12 16.18 2.12 13.35
CA ALA A 12 14.77 2.38 13.11
C ALA A 12 14.34 3.69 13.80
N ALA A 13 13.98 4.70 13.00
CA ALA A 13 13.49 5.99 13.49
C ALA A 13 12.07 5.93 14.07
N MET A 14 11.37 4.80 13.87
CA MET A 14 10.04 4.56 14.39
C MET A 14 9.78 3.07 14.61
N LYS A 15 8.73 2.70 15.35
CA LYS A 15 8.31 1.31 15.53
C LYS A 15 7.97 0.65 14.19
N ASN A 16 8.36 -0.62 14.06
CA ASN A 16 8.13 -1.42 12.86
C ASN A 16 6.66 -1.41 12.41
N VAL A 17 5.68 -1.40 13.32
CA VAL A 17 4.26 -1.35 12.95
C VAL A 17 3.92 -0.09 12.15
N ASN A 18 4.47 1.06 12.52
CA ASN A 18 4.23 2.33 11.83
C ASN A 18 4.98 2.39 10.51
N HIS A 19 6.26 1.99 10.53
CA HIS A 19 7.08 1.89 9.32
C HIS A 19 6.40 0.99 8.28
N ASN A 20 5.89 -0.17 8.70
CA ASN A 20 5.27 -1.12 7.79
C ASN A 20 3.96 -0.58 7.21
N LEU A 21 3.16 0.15 7.98
CA LEU A 21 1.95 0.81 7.47
C LEU A 21 2.29 1.88 6.41
N ILE A 22 3.32 2.70 6.66
CA ILE A 22 3.77 3.72 5.70
C ILE A 22 4.34 3.07 4.43
N SER A 23 5.23 2.09 4.59
CA SER A 23 5.84 1.39 3.46
C SER A 23 4.78 0.67 2.61
N THR A 24 3.77 0.08 3.25
CA THR A 24 2.64 -0.52 2.54
C THR A 24 1.82 0.54 1.81
N LEU A 25 1.53 1.68 2.47
CA LEU A 25 0.78 2.77 1.84
C LEU A 25 1.52 3.33 0.62
N ASP A 26 2.84 3.56 0.72
CA ASP A 26 3.68 4.07 -0.36
C ASP A 26 3.64 3.17 -1.60
N ASN A 27 3.86 1.87 -1.41
CA ASN A 27 3.80 0.87 -2.48
C ASN A 27 2.43 0.87 -3.20
N LYS A 28 1.34 1.06 -2.45
CA LYS A 28 -0.01 1.07 -3.01
C LYS A 28 -0.33 2.35 -3.76
N LEU A 29 0.11 3.51 -3.24
CA LEU A 29 -0.01 4.79 -3.93
C LEU A 29 0.71 4.76 -5.28
N ASP A 30 1.92 4.21 -5.30
CA ASP A 30 2.71 4.00 -6.51
C ASP A 30 2.00 3.06 -7.51
N ALA A 31 1.43 1.94 -7.02
CA ALA A 31 0.64 1.04 -7.86
C ALA A 31 -0.60 1.73 -8.49
N VAL A 32 -1.38 2.48 -7.70
CA VAL A 32 -2.56 3.20 -8.19
C VAL A 32 -2.21 4.23 -9.25
N TRP A 33 -1.10 4.94 -9.06
CA TRP A 33 -0.61 5.92 -10.05
C TRP A 33 -0.22 5.24 -11.37
N ARG A 34 0.41 4.06 -11.31
CA ARG A 34 0.82 3.30 -12.50
C ARG A 34 -0.33 2.64 -13.24
N TYR A 35 -1.42 2.28 -12.56
CA TYR A 35 -2.55 1.64 -13.23
C TYR A 35 -3.15 2.48 -14.34
N ASP A 36 -3.10 3.81 -14.27
CA ASP A 36 -3.59 4.66 -15.36
C ASP A 36 -2.83 4.42 -16.66
N THR A 37 -1.50 4.38 -16.60
CA THR A 37 -0.65 4.02 -17.74
C THR A 37 -0.91 2.59 -18.20
N TYR A 38 -0.99 1.62 -17.29
CA TYR A 38 -1.21 0.21 -17.66
C TYR A 38 -2.56 -0.02 -18.34
N ILE A 39 -3.61 0.65 -17.85
CA ILE A 39 -4.95 0.61 -18.45
C ILE A 39 -4.90 1.25 -19.85
N GLN A 40 -4.20 2.37 -20.00
CA GLN A 40 -4.02 3.02 -21.30
C GLN A 40 -3.29 2.11 -22.29
N ASP A 41 -2.19 1.48 -21.88
CA ASP A 41 -1.42 0.55 -22.72
C ASP A 41 -2.28 -0.63 -23.15
N ALA A 42 -3.05 -1.22 -22.23
CA ALA A 42 -3.99 -2.31 -22.53
C ALA A 42 -5.08 -1.89 -23.53
N ARG A 43 -5.61 -0.66 -23.40
CA ARG A 43 -6.57 -0.09 -24.37
C ARG A 43 -5.94 0.09 -25.75
N GLN A 44 -4.71 0.61 -25.82
CA GLN A 44 -3.99 0.81 -27.08
C GLN A 44 -3.66 -0.50 -27.79
N GLN A 45 -3.44 -1.58 -27.04
CA GLN A 45 -3.20 -2.92 -27.56
C GLN A 45 -4.50 -3.71 -27.83
N GLY A 46 -5.67 -3.13 -27.59
CA GLY A 46 -6.96 -3.78 -27.80
C GLY A 46 -7.29 -4.92 -26.83
N CYS A 47 -6.55 -5.08 -25.71
CA CYS A 47 -6.81 -6.12 -24.72
C CYS A 47 -7.85 -5.65 -23.68
N MET A 48 -9.15 -5.77 -24.00
CA MET A 48 -10.22 -5.35 -23.09
C MET A 48 -10.30 -6.17 -21.79
N ASP A 49 -9.89 -7.44 -21.83
CA ASP A 49 -9.79 -8.26 -20.60
C ASP A 49 -8.73 -7.72 -19.64
N CYS A 50 -7.59 -7.30 -20.17
CA CYS A 50 -6.53 -6.66 -19.39
C CYS A 50 -7.03 -5.35 -18.77
N VAL A 51 -7.75 -4.53 -19.53
CA VAL A 51 -8.37 -3.28 -19.04
C VAL A 51 -9.27 -3.56 -17.85
N ARG A 52 -10.18 -4.54 -17.98
CA ARG A 52 -11.12 -4.90 -16.92
C ARG A 52 -10.41 -5.36 -15.64
N VAL A 53 -9.40 -6.21 -15.76
CA VAL A 53 -8.63 -6.70 -14.60
C VAL A 53 -7.89 -5.55 -13.93
N LEU A 54 -7.20 -4.70 -14.69
CA LEU A 54 -6.43 -3.58 -14.16
C LEU A 54 -7.33 -2.52 -13.50
N GLU A 55 -8.52 -2.25 -14.05
CA GLU A 55 -9.51 -1.37 -13.42
C GLU A 55 -10.00 -1.93 -12.08
N GLN A 56 -10.26 -3.24 -12.00
CA GLN A 56 -10.64 -3.90 -10.75
C GLN A 56 -9.54 -3.83 -9.70
N LEU A 57 -8.29 -4.13 -10.10
CA LEU A 57 -7.13 -4.03 -9.20
C LEU A 57 -6.93 -2.59 -8.70
N LYS A 58 -7.06 -1.59 -9.58
CA LYS A 58 -6.98 -0.18 -9.20
C LYS A 58 -8.04 0.20 -8.15
N GLN A 59 -9.29 -0.23 -8.33
CA GLN A 59 -10.35 0.05 -7.37
C GLN A 59 -10.10 -0.61 -6.01
N GLU A 60 -9.59 -1.83 -6.01
CA GLU A 60 -9.25 -2.54 -4.77
C GLU A 60 -8.08 -1.87 -4.04
N GLU A 61 -7.03 -1.45 -4.75
CA GLU A 61 -5.92 -0.70 -4.16
C GLU A 61 -6.39 0.62 -3.54
N ILE A 62 -7.32 1.35 -4.16
CA ILE A 62 -7.90 2.58 -3.60
C ILE A 62 -8.60 2.30 -2.25
N ARG A 63 -9.32 1.19 -2.12
CA ARG A 63 -9.95 0.81 -0.83
C ARG A 63 -8.89 0.52 0.22
N GLN A 64 -7.85 -0.22 -0.14
CA GLN A 64 -6.78 -0.59 0.77
C GLN A 64 -5.95 0.63 1.22
N ILE A 65 -5.73 1.60 0.33
CA ILE A 65 -5.15 2.91 0.67
C ILE A 65 -6.01 3.62 1.72
N GLN A 66 -7.34 3.62 1.56
CA GLN A 66 -8.22 4.26 2.54
C GLN A 66 -8.12 3.59 3.91
N MET A 67 -8.11 2.25 3.97
CA MET A 67 -7.91 1.50 5.22
C MET A 67 -6.59 1.85 5.90
N LEU A 68 -5.50 1.95 5.14
CA LEU A 68 -4.18 2.31 5.67
C LEU A 68 -4.15 3.74 6.20
N ARG A 69 -4.74 4.70 5.46
CA ARG A 69 -4.84 6.09 5.88
C ARG A 69 -5.60 6.22 7.21
N GLU A 70 -6.70 5.49 7.35
CA GLU A 70 -7.49 5.48 8.59
C GLU A 70 -6.70 4.91 9.77
N GLU A 71 -5.98 3.81 9.58
CA GLU A 71 -5.22 3.21 10.68
C GLU A 71 -4.02 4.08 11.09
N ILE A 72 -3.30 4.65 10.13
CA ILE A 72 -2.23 5.62 10.40
C ILE A 72 -2.79 6.83 11.16
N ALA A 73 -3.95 7.36 10.75
CA ALA A 73 -4.59 8.47 11.45
C ALA A 73 -4.96 8.11 12.90
N LYS A 74 -5.43 6.88 13.17
CA LYS A 74 -5.68 6.40 14.54
C LYS A 74 -4.40 6.35 15.36
N HIS A 75 -3.29 5.87 14.79
CA HIS A 75 -2.00 5.84 15.47
C HIS A 75 -1.56 7.25 15.85
N VAL A 76 -1.70 8.22 14.95
CA VAL A 76 -1.40 9.64 15.22
C VAL A 76 -2.29 10.18 16.35
N GLN A 77 -3.60 9.96 16.29
CA GLN A 77 -4.55 10.44 17.32
C GLN A 77 -4.29 9.85 18.70
N LYS A 78 -3.83 8.60 18.77
CA LYS A 78 -3.50 7.91 20.02
C LYS A 78 -2.08 8.23 20.53
N GLY A 79 -1.29 9.02 19.81
CA GLY A 79 0.13 9.26 20.13
C GLY A 79 1.00 8.01 19.98
N GLN A 80 0.58 7.07 19.13
CA GLN A 80 1.25 5.79 18.85
C GLN A 80 2.01 5.80 17.52
N PHE A 81 2.13 6.98 16.90
CA PHE A 81 2.91 7.18 15.67
C PHE A 81 4.35 7.57 16.03
N ASP A 82 5.08 6.58 16.54
CA ASP A 82 6.44 6.66 17.09
C ASP A 82 7.31 5.47 16.65
#